data_AF-A0A351Q9W2-F1
#
_entry.id   AF-A0A351Q9W2-F1
#
_cell.length_a   1.000
_cell.length_b   1.000
_cell.length_c   1.000
_cell.angle_alpha   90.00
_cell.angle_beta   90.00
_cell.angle_gamma   90.00
#
_symmetry.space_group_name_H-M   'P 1'
#
loop_
_entity.id
_entity.type
_entity.pdbx_description
1 polymer ?
#
loop_
_entity_poly.entity_id
_entity_poly.type
_entity_poly.pdbx_seq_one_letter_code
_entity_poly.pdbx_strand_id
1 'polypeptide(L)'
;MDEFVERLAGIGIPALIFLTVMSSTGLVGAAAITSTLASLGPDGMIGGIVLLCVISTSSSIIAKYGYSAIITATCKKIMAKENLTVDQMNEKIDKYLITKGLKEKIKSKIRESV
;
A
#
# COMPACT_ATOMS: atom_id res chain seq x y z
N MET A 1 5.51 14.79 -1.13
CA MET A 1 5.76 13.34 -1.35
C MET A 1 6.18 12.71 -0.03
N ASP A 2 7.17 13.29 0.66
CA ASP A 2 7.74 12.74 1.90
C ASP A 2 6.73 12.50 3.02
N GLU A 3 5.83 13.45 3.31
CA GLU A 3 4.81 13.28 4.36
C GLU A 3 3.86 12.12 4.04
N PHE A 4 3.46 11.96 2.77
CA PHE A 4 2.61 10.86 2.35
C PHE A 4 3.34 9.52 2.44
N VAL A 5 4.59 9.47 1.98
CA VAL A 5 5.45 8.29 2.09
C VAL A 5 5.69 7.93 3.56
N GLU A 6 5.82 8.92 4.44
CA GLU A 6 5.96 8.73 5.89
C GLU A 6 4.72 8.13 6.53
N ARG A 7 3.54 8.63 6.16
CA ARG A 7 2.26 8.06 6.63
C ARG A 7 2.09 6.63 6.16
N LEU A 8 2.38 6.34 4.89
CA LEU A 8 2.34 4.96 4.38
C LEU A 8 3.36 4.06 5.08
N ALA A 9 4.58 4.55 5.32
CA ALA A 9 5.59 3.81 6.06
C ALA A 9 5.22 3.61 7.54
N GLY A 10 4.42 4.50 8.12
CA GLY A 10 3.81 4.32 9.44
C GLY A 10 2.82 3.17 9.51
N ILE A 11 2.09 2.91 8.41
CA ILE A 11 1.19 1.76 8.27
C ILE A 11 1.99 0.47 7.99
N GLY A 12 3.10 0.58 7.26
CA GLY A 12 4.02 -0.53 6.98
C GLY A 12 3.63 -1.36 5.75
N ILE A 13 3.86 -2.67 5.82
CA ILE A 13 3.61 -3.61 4.71
C ILE A 13 2.14 -3.60 4.22
N PRO A 14 1.10 -3.45 5.07
CA PRO A 14 -0.28 -3.34 4.61
C PRO A 14 -0.49 -2.19 3.60
N ALA A 15 0.23 -1.07 3.75
CA ALA A 15 0.16 0.03 2.80
C ALA A 15 0.76 -0.33 1.43
N LEU A 16 1.83 -1.13 1.39
CA LEU A 16 2.40 -1.60 0.13
C LEU A 16 1.50 -2.60 -0.60
N ILE A 17 0.85 -3.48 0.17
CA ILE A 17 -0.17 -4.39 -0.37
C ILE A 17 -1.29 -3.56 -0.98
N PHE A 18 -1.84 -2.61 -0.21
CA PHE A 18 -2.92 -1.75 -0.66
C PHE A 18 -2.56 -0.97 -1.91
N LEU A 19 -1.41 -0.30 -1.90
CA LEU A 19 -0.93 0.46 -3.04
C LEU A 19 -0.89 -0.47 -4.25
N THR A 20 -0.22 -1.63 -4.15
CA THR A 20 -0.06 -2.63 -5.23
C THR A 20 -1.39 -3.08 -5.82
N VAL A 21 -2.37 -3.37 -4.98
CA VAL A 21 -3.74 -3.70 -5.44
C VAL A 21 -4.35 -2.52 -6.18
N MET A 22 -4.25 -1.32 -5.64
CA MET A 22 -4.81 -0.10 -6.24
C MET A 22 -4.26 0.18 -7.64
N SER A 23 -2.98 -0.09 -7.92
CA SER A 23 -2.46 0.00 -9.30
C SER A 23 -3.00 -1.07 -10.22
N SER A 24 -3.33 -2.25 -9.70
CA SER A 24 -3.85 -3.34 -10.51
C SER A 24 -5.34 -3.19 -10.82
N THR A 25 -6.13 -2.59 -9.92
CA THR A 25 -7.59 -2.49 -10.02
C THR A 25 -8.09 -1.09 -10.35
N GLY A 26 -7.24 -0.06 -10.22
CA GLY A 26 -7.62 1.34 -10.39
C GLY A 26 -8.66 1.84 -9.37
N LEU A 27 -9.32 2.95 -9.70
CA LEU A 27 -10.31 3.63 -8.84
C LEU A 27 -11.54 2.75 -8.52
N VAL A 28 -11.86 1.80 -9.41
CA VAL A 28 -12.99 0.88 -9.25
C VAL A 28 -12.76 -0.07 -8.06
N GLY A 29 -11.54 -0.59 -7.91
CA GLY A 29 -11.20 -1.43 -6.75
C GLY A 29 -11.25 -0.66 -5.44
N ALA A 30 -10.86 0.61 -5.46
CA ALA A 30 -10.95 1.50 -4.30
C ALA A 30 -12.40 1.66 -3.80
N ALA A 31 -13.34 1.92 -4.70
CA ALA A 31 -14.76 2.04 -4.37
C ALA A 31 -15.35 0.72 -3.84
N ALA A 32 -14.96 -0.42 -4.44
CA ALA A 32 -15.39 -1.73 -3.98
C ALA A 32 -14.93 -2.03 -2.54
N ILE A 33 -13.66 -1.72 -2.22
CA ILE A 33 -13.12 -1.91 -0.86
C ILE A 33 -13.88 -1.03 0.14
N THR A 34 -14.12 0.25 -0.17
CA THR A 34 -14.88 1.15 0.72
C THR A 34 -16.30 0.64 0.97
N SER A 35 -16.99 0.12 -0.05
CA SER A 35 -18.34 -0.44 0.11
C SER A 35 -18.35 -1.70 0.97
N THR A 36 -17.40 -2.61 0.77
CA THR A 36 -17.24 -3.79 1.64
C THR A 36 -16.92 -3.38 3.07
N LEU A 37 -16.07 -2.37 3.26
CA LEU A 37 -15.70 -1.91 4.60
C LEU A 37 -16.92 -1.28 5.29
N ALA A 38 -17.69 -0.44 4.60
CA ALA A 38 -18.94 0.12 5.12
C ALA A 38 -19.96 -0.97 5.52
N SER A 39 -19.94 -2.14 4.86
CA SER A 39 -20.82 -3.26 5.20
C SER A 39 -20.45 -3.98 6.50
N LEU A 40 -19.24 -3.80 7.03
CA LEU A 40 -18.80 -4.41 8.30
C LEU A 40 -19.36 -3.70 9.55
N GLY A 41 -20.14 -2.62 9.41
CA GLY A 41 -20.77 -1.88 10.51
C GLY A 41 -20.25 -0.44 10.68
N PRO A 42 -20.56 0.24 11.81
CA PRO A 42 -20.21 1.66 12.02
C PRO A 42 -18.70 1.93 11.98
N ASP A 43 -17.87 1.00 12.48
CA ASP A 43 -16.40 1.08 12.37
C ASP A 43 -15.92 0.96 10.92
N GLY A 44 -16.69 0.25 10.11
CA GLY A 44 -16.51 0.13 8.67
C GLY A 44 -16.62 1.46 7.92
N MET A 45 -17.50 2.36 8.38
CA MET A 45 -17.63 3.71 7.82
C MET A 45 -16.38 4.56 8.11
N ILE A 46 -15.83 4.46 9.33
CA ILE A 46 -14.60 5.18 9.70
C ILE A 46 -13.43 4.66 8.85
N GLY A 47 -13.26 3.35 8.77
CA GLY A 47 -12.25 2.74 7.90
C GLY A 47 -12.42 3.15 6.43
N GLY A 48 -13.66 3.23 5.96
CA GLY A 48 -14.01 3.68 4.61
C GLY A 48 -13.58 5.12 4.33
N ILE A 49 -13.83 6.05 5.26
CA ILE A 49 -13.42 7.46 5.14
C ILE A 49 -11.90 7.59 5.12
N VAL A 50 -11.21 6.88 6.03
CA VAL A 50 -9.74 6.88 6.06
C VAL A 50 -9.18 6.37 4.73
N LEU A 51 -9.75 5.29 4.19
CA LEU A 51 -9.34 4.74 2.91
C LEU A 51 -9.53 5.74 1.77
N LEU A 52 -10.67 6.45 1.73
CA LEU A 52 -10.94 7.48 0.73
C LEU A 52 -9.93 8.63 0.81
N CYS A 53 -9.56 9.09 2.02
CA CYS A 53 -8.51 10.09 2.21
C CYS A 53 -7.16 9.62 1.66
N VAL A 54 -6.80 8.35 1.86
CA VAL A 54 -5.57 7.76 1.30
C VAL A 54 -5.64 7.73 -0.22
N ILE A 55 -6.73 7.23 -0.81
CA ILE A 55 -6.89 7.13 -2.27
C ILE A 55 -6.87 8.50 -2.93
N SER A 56 -7.59 9.48 -2.39
CA SER A 56 -7.64 10.85 -2.92
C SER A 56 -6.27 11.54 -2.87
N THR A 57 -5.54 11.40 -1.75
CA THR A 57 -4.16 11.90 -1.63
C THR A 57 -3.21 11.19 -2.60
N SER A 58 -3.36 9.86 -2.70
CA SER A 58 -2.56 9.02 -3.60
C SER A 58 -2.72 9.48 -5.05
N SER A 59 -3.94 9.72 -5.52
CA SER A 59 -4.22 10.14 -6.91
C SER A 59 -3.42 11.38 -7.31
N SER A 60 -3.38 12.39 -6.44
CA SER A 60 -2.63 13.63 -6.69
C SER A 60 -1.11 13.41 -6.74
N ILE A 61 -0.58 12.52 -5.90
CA ILE A 61 0.85 12.23 -5.84
C ILE A 61 1.27 11.29 -6.96
N ILE A 62 0.45 10.29 -7.30
CA ILE A 62 0.67 9.37 -8.42
C ILE A 62 0.67 10.15 -9.74
N ALA A 63 -0.24 11.11 -9.91
CA ALA A 63 -0.27 11.97 -11.09
C ALA A 63 1.01 12.82 -11.25
N LYS A 64 1.65 13.19 -10.14
CA LYS A 64 2.87 14.03 -10.15
C LYS A 64 4.17 13.25 -10.26
N TYR A 65 4.28 12.12 -9.57
CA TYR A 65 5.54 11.38 -9.39
C TYR A 65 5.53 9.99 -10.02
N GLY A 66 4.37 9.53 -10.48
CA GLY A 66 4.20 8.17 -10.97
C GLY A 66 4.10 7.16 -9.83
N TYR A 67 3.48 6.04 -10.16
CA TYR A 67 3.16 5.01 -9.19
C TYR A 67 4.40 4.24 -8.68
N SER A 68 5.38 4.00 -9.56
CA SER A 68 6.61 3.27 -9.21
C SER A 68 7.44 4.03 -8.17
N ALA A 69 7.62 5.34 -8.36
CA ALA A 69 8.41 6.18 -7.45
C ALA A 69 7.86 6.17 -6.02
N ILE A 70 6.53 6.18 -5.87
CA ILE A 70 5.87 6.15 -4.57
C ILE A 70 6.10 4.82 -3.86
N ILE A 71 5.90 3.69 -4.56
CA ILE A 71 6.17 2.37 -3.98
C ILE A 71 7.62 2.26 -3.54
N THR A 72 8.56 2.68 -4.39
CA THR A 72 9.98 2.62 -4.11
C THR A 72 10.34 3.47 -2.89
N ALA A 73 9.83 4.70 -2.81
CA ALA A 73 10.06 5.59 -1.67
C ALA A 73 9.46 5.02 -0.37
N THR A 74 8.24 4.48 -0.42
CA THR A 74 7.59 3.84 0.74
C THR A 74 8.33 2.59 1.17
N CYS A 75 8.78 1.75 0.24
CA CYS A 75 9.59 0.57 0.54
C CYS A 75 10.88 0.95 1.27
N LYS A 76 11.63 1.92 0.72
CA LYS A 76 12.87 2.41 1.34
C LYS A 76 12.63 2.99 2.74
N LYS A 77 11.56 3.77 2.94
CA LYS A 77 11.21 4.29 4.28
C LYS A 77 10.84 3.20 5.26
N ILE A 78 10.08 2.17 4.86
CA ILE A 78 9.73 1.05 5.74
C ILE A 78 10.99 0.29 6.16
N MET A 79 11.85 -0.03 5.19
CA MET A 79 13.12 -0.74 5.45
C MET A 79 14.04 0.07 6.36
N ALA A 80 14.16 1.38 6.15
CA ALA A 80 14.96 2.25 7.00
C ALA A 80 14.39 2.38 8.42
N LYS A 81 13.06 2.45 8.56
CA LYS A 81 12.41 2.63 9.87
C LYS A 81 12.47 1.36 10.72
N GLU A 82 12.33 0.20 10.10
CA GLU A 82 12.35 -1.10 10.78
C GLU A 82 13.71 -1.81 10.73
N ASN A 83 14.75 -1.18 10.14
CA ASN A 83 16.07 -1.77 9.87
C ASN A 83 15.99 -3.17 9.20
N LEU A 84 15.09 -3.31 8.22
CA LEU A 84 14.83 -4.58 7.54
C LEU A 84 15.65 -4.72 6.27
N THR A 85 16.12 -5.94 6.00
CA THR A 85 16.64 -6.33 4.69
C THR A 85 15.50 -6.72 3.73
N VAL A 86 15.81 -6.81 2.44
CA VAL A 86 14.83 -7.24 1.40
C VAL A 86 14.25 -8.61 1.73
N ASP A 87 15.09 -9.54 2.18
CA ASP A 87 14.66 -10.90 2.55
C ASP A 87 13.73 -10.91 3.76
N GLN A 88 14.04 -10.13 4.80
CA GLN A 88 13.18 -10.01 5.98
C GLN A 88 11.82 -9.38 5.63
N MET A 89 11.83 -8.39 4.74
CA MET A 89 10.59 -7.78 4.25
C MET A 89 9.74 -8.77 3.44
N ASN A 90 10.37 -9.58 2.59
CA ASN A 90 9.70 -10.65 1.84
C ASN A 90 9.13 -11.73 2.77
N GLU A 91 9.85 -12.12 3.82
CA GLU A 91 9.38 -13.08 4.82
C GLU A 91 8.16 -12.53 5.58
N LYS A 92 8.17 -11.23 5.95
CA LYS A 92 7.00 -10.59 6.55
C LYS A 92 5.81 -10.59 5.59
N ILE A 93 6.02 -10.32 4.30
CA ILE A 93 4.95 -10.38 3.27
C ILE A 93 4.36 -11.78 3.17
N ASP A 94 5.17 -12.84 3.31
CA ASP A 94 4.69 -14.21 3.28
C ASP A 94 3.73 -14.55 4.42
N LYS A 95 3.84 -13.86 5.57
CA LYS A 95 2.94 -14.05 6.71
C LYS A 95 1.54 -13.45 6.50
N TYR A 96 1.34 -12.57 5.52
CA TYR A 96 0.03 -12.00 5.23
C TYR A 96 -0.88 -12.99 4.48
N LEU A 97 -2.17 -12.98 4.83
CA LEU A 97 -3.23 -13.78 4.21
C LEU A 97 -3.67 -13.17 2.86
N ILE A 98 -2.76 -13.15 1.89
CA ILE A 98 -3.00 -12.69 0.53
C ILE A 98 -2.61 -13.75 -0.51
N THR A 99 -3.14 -13.62 -1.73
CA THR A 99 -2.88 -14.59 -2.82
C THR A 99 -1.40 -14.63 -3.20
N LYS A 100 -0.91 -15.81 -3.60
CA LYS A 100 0.50 -16.00 -4.01
C LYS A 100 0.92 -15.02 -5.12
N GLY A 101 0.08 -14.85 -6.14
CA GLY A 101 0.35 -13.89 -7.22
C GLY A 101 0.46 -12.44 -6.75
N LEU A 102 -0.30 -12.03 -5.73
CA LEU A 102 -0.15 -10.69 -5.16
C LEU A 102 1.16 -10.56 -4.36
N LYS A 103 1.54 -11.59 -3.59
CA LYS A 103 2.84 -11.63 -2.91
C LYS A 103 3.97 -11.45 -3.89
N GLU A 104 3.99 -12.22 -4.98
CA GLU A 104 5.04 -12.14 -6.01
C GLU A 104 5.11 -10.76 -6.66
N LYS A 105 3.97 -10.13 -6.98
CA LYS A 105 3.95 -8.76 -7.51
C LYS A 105 4.58 -7.76 -6.54
N ILE A 106 4.29 -7.87 -5.25
CA ILE A 106 4.87 -6.97 -4.25
C ILE A 106 6.37 -7.22 -4.11
N LYS A 107 6.80 -8.49 -3.99
CA LYS A 107 8.21 -8.87 -3.89
C LYS A 107 9.02 -8.41 -5.11
N SER A 108 8.44 -8.53 -6.32
CA SER A 108 9.05 -8.01 -7.55
C SER A 108 9.29 -6.51 -7.43
N LYS A 109 8.26 -5.74 -7.04
CA LYS A 109 8.38 -4.28 -6.87
C LYS A 109 9.39 -3.89 -5.80
N ILE A 110 9.53 -4.66 -4.74
CA ILE A 110 10.55 -4.43 -3.70
C ILE A 110 11.95 -4.66 -4.27
N ARG A 111 12.16 -5.74 -5.03
CA ARG A 111 13.45 -6.01 -5.70
C ARG A 111 13.81 -4.93 -6.72
N GLU A 112 12.83 -4.42 -7.47
CA GLU A 112 13.04 -3.31 -8.41
C GLU A 112 13.32 -1.97 -7.71
N SER A 113 13.03 -1.88 -6.40
CA SER A 113 13.15 -0.65 -5.62
C SER A 113 14.48 -0.50 -4.88
N VAL A 114 15.31 -1.55 -4.85
CA VAL A 114 16.60 -1.60 -4.12
C VAL A 114 17.76 -1.60 -5.09
#